data_AF-A0A940C1T3-F1
#
_entry.id   AF-A0A940C1T3-F1
#
_cell.length_a   1.000
_cell.length_b   1.000
_cell.length_c   1.000
_cell.angle_alpha   90.00
_cell.angle_beta   90.00
_cell.angle_gamma   90.00
#
_symmetry.space_group_name_H-M   'P 1'
#
loop_
_entity.id
_entity.type
_entity.pdbx_description
1 polymer ?
#
loop_
_entity_poly.entity_id
_entity_poly.type
_entity_poly.pdbx_seq_one_letter_code
_entity_poly.pdbx_strand_id
1 'polypeptide(L)'
;MILADKIINERKKNGWSQEELAEMLDVSRQSVSKWEGAQSVPDLQKILKMAEIFGVTTDYLLKDEIEPEDTVSYNEGVVKENGGNLRRVSMEEASEFIALKKQILPKIGLGVFLCITSPVVLIFLAGLQDSGLTGISENACVAIGLLWLFVHIGIAVFLFITKGRKLEKYKFFETDDFETEYGVDGMVKEKLSDHESINTRALTTGVLMCVLGAVPLVITSVLGFSKFVIVCMVCLLLLLVGTAVYLFVSVCGVNGTYKMILQIDDYTRENKKKSIKLEPLTRVYWMLIVVIFLAVSFLTQRWDRTWIIWAVSGVLYALIRVIAESFIKED
;
A
#
# COMPACT_ATOMS: atom_id res chain seq x y z
N MET A 1 -26.34 -34.27 8.38
CA MET A 1 -25.94 -35.03 9.60
C MET A 1 -26.63 -34.39 10.80
N ILE A 2 -27.22 -35.18 11.71
CA ILE A 2 -27.83 -34.60 12.92
C ILE A 2 -26.75 -34.21 13.95
N LEU A 3 -27.09 -33.35 14.92
CA LEU A 3 -26.15 -32.87 15.96
C LEU A 3 -25.40 -34.01 16.66
N ALA A 4 -26.08 -35.11 16.96
CA ALA A 4 -25.48 -36.30 17.58
C ALA A 4 -24.33 -36.89 16.74
N ASP A 5 -24.52 -36.99 15.41
CA ASP A 5 -23.50 -37.50 14.49
C ASP A 5 -22.28 -36.57 14.43
N LYS A 6 -22.51 -35.25 14.49
CA LYS A 6 -21.44 -34.24 14.46
C LYS A 6 -20.59 -34.28 15.72
N ILE A 7 -21.22 -34.41 16.89
CA ILE A 7 -20.51 -34.57 18.17
C ILE A 7 -19.63 -35.82 18.14
N ILE A 8 -20.17 -36.96 17.66
CA ILE A 8 -19.40 -38.21 17.53
C ILE A 8 -18.22 -38.03 16.57
N ASN A 9 -18.45 -37.41 15.41
CA ASN A 9 -17.42 -37.23 14.39
C ASN A 9 -16.31 -36.31 14.87
N GLU A 10 -16.62 -35.15 15.44
CA GLU A 10 -15.61 -34.23 15.96
C GLU A 10 -14.85 -34.82 17.15
N ARG A 11 -15.52 -35.55 18.05
CA ARG A 11 -14.84 -36.26 19.14
C ARG A 11 -13.85 -37.30 18.62
N LYS A 12 -14.26 -38.11 17.64
CA LYS A 12 -13.41 -39.15 17.04
C LYS A 12 -12.27 -38.56 16.21
N LYS A 13 -12.51 -37.46 15.49
CA LYS A 13 -11.51 -36.72 14.70
C LYS A 13 -10.38 -36.20 15.59
N ASN A 14 -10.73 -35.73 16.79
CA ASN A 14 -9.76 -35.28 17.79
C ASN A 14 -9.20 -36.39 18.69
N GLY A 15 -9.63 -37.65 18.50
CA GLY A 15 -9.11 -38.81 19.23
C GLY A 15 -9.56 -38.93 20.70
N TRP A 16 -10.61 -38.22 21.11
CA TRP A 16 -11.05 -38.18 22.51
C TRP A 16 -12.02 -39.31 22.86
N SER A 17 -11.96 -39.76 24.11
CA SER A 17 -12.98 -40.58 24.77
C SER A 17 -14.19 -39.73 25.20
N GLN A 18 -15.33 -40.38 25.49
CA GLN A 18 -16.51 -39.68 25.98
C GLN A 18 -16.26 -39.03 27.35
N GLU A 19 -15.44 -39.66 28.19
CA GLU A 19 -14.97 -39.12 29.46
C GLU A 19 -14.16 -37.83 29.28
N GLU A 20 -13.19 -37.81 28.36
CA GLU A 20 -12.36 -36.62 28.11
C GLU A 20 -13.20 -35.46 27.57
N LEU A 21 -14.15 -35.72 26.66
CA LEU A 21 -15.08 -34.70 26.19
C LEU A 21 -15.99 -34.18 27.32
N ALA A 22 -16.41 -35.05 28.22
CA ALA A 22 -17.24 -34.67 29.36
C ALA A 22 -16.47 -33.80 30.36
N GLU A 23 -15.20 -34.12 30.60
CA GLU A 23 -14.31 -33.33 31.46
C GLU A 23 -14.07 -31.93 30.88
N MET A 24 -13.76 -31.81 29.59
CA MET A 24 -13.57 -30.51 28.93
C MET A 24 -14.84 -29.64 28.92
N LEU A 25 -16.02 -30.27 28.83
CA LEU A 25 -17.30 -29.57 28.85
C LEU A 25 -17.85 -29.33 30.26
N ASP A 26 -17.17 -29.79 31.31
CA ASP A 26 -17.61 -29.76 32.70
C ASP A 26 -19.04 -30.35 32.85
N VAL A 27 -19.19 -31.60 32.41
CA VAL A 27 -20.43 -32.39 32.50
C VAL A 27 -20.12 -33.85 32.86
N SER A 28 -21.15 -34.61 33.22
CA SER A 28 -21.00 -36.05 33.41
C SER A 28 -20.82 -36.77 32.07
N ARG A 29 -20.04 -37.86 32.06
CA ARG A 29 -19.92 -38.76 30.90
C ARG A 29 -21.29 -39.24 30.38
N GLN A 30 -22.25 -39.45 31.29
CA GLN A 30 -23.62 -39.83 30.94
C GLN A 30 -24.32 -38.77 30.08
N SER A 31 -24.03 -37.48 30.27
CA SER A 31 -24.58 -36.39 29.46
C SER A 31 -24.09 -36.47 28.01
N VAL A 32 -22.78 -36.65 27.81
CA VAL A 32 -22.18 -36.82 26.49
C VAL A 32 -22.73 -38.06 25.78
N SER A 33 -22.85 -39.19 26.49
CA SER A 33 -23.44 -40.41 25.92
C SER A 33 -24.89 -40.23 25.47
N LYS A 34 -25.68 -39.41 26.19
CA LYS A 34 -27.07 -39.11 25.79
C LYS A 34 -27.14 -38.17 24.60
N TRP A 35 -26.20 -37.24 24.46
CA TRP A 35 -26.11 -36.34 23.29
C TRP A 35 -25.70 -37.10 22.03
N GLU A 36 -24.67 -37.95 22.12
CA GLU A 36 -24.23 -38.82 21.02
C GLU A 36 -25.32 -39.85 20.63
N GLY A 37 -26.14 -40.28 21.58
CA GLY A 37 -27.27 -41.18 21.33
C GLY A 37 -28.56 -40.48 20.89
N ALA A 38 -28.56 -39.17 20.63
CA ALA A 38 -29.75 -38.35 20.34
C ALA A 38 -30.89 -38.47 21.37
N GLN A 39 -30.59 -38.87 22.60
CA GLN A 39 -31.55 -39.04 23.70
C GLN A 39 -31.84 -37.73 24.43
N SER A 40 -30.96 -36.74 24.29
CA SER A 40 -31.14 -35.38 24.82
C SER A 40 -30.33 -34.39 23.99
N VAL A 41 -30.66 -33.11 24.06
CA VAL A 41 -29.97 -32.03 23.35
C VAL A 41 -29.16 -31.21 24.35
N PRO A 42 -27.89 -30.87 24.06
CA PRO A 42 -27.13 -29.96 24.91
C PRO A 42 -27.75 -28.56 24.95
N ASP A 43 -27.59 -27.84 26.06
CA ASP A 43 -28.01 -26.44 26.13
C ASP A 43 -27.10 -25.53 25.27
N LEU A 44 -27.55 -24.29 25.06
CA LEU A 44 -26.83 -23.31 24.23
C LEU A 44 -25.41 -23.03 24.75
N GLN A 45 -25.19 -23.01 26.07
CA GLN A 45 -23.86 -22.76 26.62
C GLN A 45 -22.91 -23.92 26.34
N LYS A 46 -23.41 -25.16 26.42
CA LYS A 46 -22.64 -26.37 26.07
C LYS A 46 -22.38 -26.45 24.57
N ILE A 47 -23.31 -26.03 23.73
CA ILE A 47 -23.11 -25.94 22.27
C ILE A 47 -22.00 -24.94 21.93
N LEU A 48 -21.99 -23.75 22.55
CA LEU A 48 -20.93 -22.75 22.34
C LEU A 48 -19.56 -23.26 22.78
N LYS A 49 -19.47 -23.91 23.95
CA LYS A 49 -18.23 -24.55 24.40
C LYS A 49 -17.78 -25.69 23.48
N MET A 50 -18.72 -26.48 22.95
CA MET A 50 -18.40 -27.53 21.97
C MET A 50 -17.85 -26.93 20.67
N ALA A 51 -18.45 -25.84 20.17
CA ALA A 51 -17.96 -25.14 18.99
C ALA A 51 -16.50 -24.67 19.18
N GLU A 52 -16.19 -24.11 20.36
CA GLU A 52 -14.84 -23.68 20.73
C GLU A 52 -13.85 -24.85 20.84
N ILE A 53 -14.21 -25.92 21.56
CA ILE A 53 -13.34 -27.09 21.77
C ILE A 53 -13.11 -27.86 20.46
N PHE A 54 -14.12 -28.01 19.62
CA PHE A 54 -14.00 -28.68 18.32
C PHE A 54 -13.38 -27.78 17.24
N GLY A 55 -13.26 -26.47 17.46
CA GLY A 55 -12.78 -25.53 16.47
C GLY A 55 -13.73 -25.34 15.27
N VAL A 56 -15.04 -25.55 15.48
CA VAL A 56 -16.08 -25.46 14.45
C VAL A 56 -17.06 -24.34 14.77
N THR A 57 -17.86 -23.91 13.79
CA THR A 57 -18.90 -22.90 14.04
C THR A 57 -20.11 -23.52 14.74
N THR A 58 -20.81 -22.73 15.55
CA THR A 58 -22.11 -23.12 16.13
C THR A 58 -23.13 -23.48 15.05
N ASP A 59 -23.02 -22.82 13.90
CA ASP A 59 -23.87 -23.04 12.72
C ASP A 59 -23.65 -24.45 12.14
N TYR A 60 -22.39 -24.90 12.06
CA TYR A 60 -22.06 -26.28 11.71
C TYR A 60 -22.69 -27.28 12.67
N LEU A 61 -22.65 -27.04 13.99
CA LEU A 61 -23.27 -27.97 14.94
C LEU A 61 -24.80 -28.04 14.81
N LEU A 62 -25.47 -26.92 14.51
CA LEU A 62 -26.93 -26.82 14.57
C LEU A 62 -27.67 -27.06 13.25
N LYS A 63 -27.05 -26.86 12.09
CA LYS A 63 -27.74 -26.96 10.79
C LYS A 63 -27.50 -28.29 10.09
N ASP A 64 -28.55 -29.03 9.74
CA ASP A 64 -28.45 -30.39 9.21
C ASP A 64 -27.79 -30.50 7.82
N GLU A 65 -27.69 -29.39 7.08
CA GLU A 65 -27.26 -29.29 5.66
C GLU A 65 -25.80 -28.88 5.45
N ILE A 66 -24.99 -28.71 6.50
CA ILE A 66 -23.59 -28.31 6.37
C ILE A 66 -22.66 -29.54 6.49
N GLU A 67 -22.02 -29.92 5.38
CA GLU A 67 -20.87 -30.84 5.37
C GLU A 67 -19.64 -30.13 5.94
N PRO A 68 -18.63 -30.85 6.48
CA PRO A 68 -17.46 -30.23 7.11
C PRO A 68 -16.61 -29.50 6.07
N GLU A 69 -16.98 -28.25 5.76
CA GLU A 69 -16.14 -27.27 5.07
C GLU A 69 -15.51 -26.37 6.13
N ASP A 70 -14.18 -26.43 6.23
CA ASP A 70 -13.35 -25.58 7.09
C ASP A 70 -13.60 -24.08 6.80
N THR A 71 -14.62 -23.50 7.42
CA THR A 71 -15.07 -22.11 7.27
C THR A 71 -15.83 -21.75 8.58
N VAL A 72 -15.64 -20.65 9.32
CA VAL A 72 -14.94 -19.36 9.19
C VAL A 72 -14.69 -18.83 10.61
N SER A 73 -13.55 -18.18 10.87
CA SER A 73 -13.35 -17.35 12.06
C SER A 73 -14.04 -16.00 11.87
N TYR A 74 -14.99 -15.64 12.75
CA TYR A 74 -15.46 -14.26 12.88
C TYR A 74 -14.53 -13.50 13.83
N ASN A 75 -13.96 -12.41 13.33
CA ASN A 75 -12.96 -11.58 13.99
C ASN A 75 -13.45 -10.95 15.31
N GLU A 76 -12.59 -10.97 16.33
CA GLU A 76 -12.27 -9.79 17.14
C GLU A 76 -10.91 -10.00 17.86
N GLY A 77 -9.98 -9.05 17.66
CA GLY A 77 -8.91 -8.74 18.62
C GLY A 77 -7.70 -9.70 18.72
N VAL A 78 -6.61 -9.33 18.04
CA VAL A 78 -5.19 -9.52 18.44
C VAL A 78 -4.82 -10.83 19.14
N VAL A 79 -4.31 -11.82 18.39
CA VAL A 79 -3.14 -12.62 18.81
C VAL A 79 -2.34 -13.03 17.57
N LYS A 80 -1.08 -12.60 17.50
CA LYS A 80 -0.05 -13.29 16.73
C LYS A 80 0.24 -14.60 17.46
N GLU A 81 0.09 -15.75 16.79
CA GLU A 81 1.06 -16.83 16.93
C GLU A 81 0.96 -17.85 15.78
N ASN A 82 2.13 -18.42 15.47
CA ASN A 82 2.47 -19.08 14.22
C ASN A 82 1.77 -20.44 14.06
N GLY A 83 1.24 -20.70 12.85
CA GLY A 83 0.94 -22.07 12.40
C GLY A 83 -0.28 -22.20 11.49
N GLY A 84 -0.14 -21.96 10.19
CA GLY A 84 -0.77 -22.84 9.20
C GLY A 84 -2.09 -22.47 8.53
N ASN A 85 -2.53 -21.20 8.50
CA ASN A 85 -3.50 -20.81 7.46
C ASN A 85 -3.24 -19.38 6.97
N LEU A 86 -2.52 -19.29 5.85
CA LEU A 86 -2.35 -18.03 5.14
C LEU A 86 -3.72 -17.55 4.66
N ARG A 87 -3.98 -16.24 4.77
CA ARG A 87 -5.21 -15.64 4.26
C ARG A 87 -5.38 -16.01 2.79
N ARG A 88 -6.54 -16.55 2.42
CA ARG A 88 -6.87 -16.83 1.02
C ARG A 88 -7.56 -15.64 0.39
N VAL A 89 -7.09 -15.24 -0.79
CA VAL A 89 -7.65 -14.15 -1.58
C VAL A 89 -8.53 -14.75 -2.65
N SER A 90 -9.82 -14.41 -2.61
CA SER A 90 -10.78 -14.86 -3.62
C SER A 90 -10.72 -14.05 -4.90
N MET A 91 -11.36 -14.58 -5.95
CA MET A 91 -11.51 -13.91 -7.24
C MET A 91 -12.23 -12.56 -7.13
N GLU A 92 -13.26 -12.49 -6.28
CA GLU A 92 -14.03 -11.28 -5.99
C GLU A 92 -13.14 -10.26 -5.29
N GLU A 93 -12.41 -10.66 -4.25
CA GLU A 93 -11.54 -9.76 -3.50
C GLU A 93 -10.41 -9.18 -4.37
N ALA A 94 -9.74 -10.03 -5.17
CA ALA A 94 -8.71 -9.58 -6.11
C ALA A 94 -9.29 -8.62 -7.15
N SER A 95 -10.48 -8.91 -7.68
CA SER A 95 -11.14 -8.05 -8.67
C SER A 95 -11.60 -6.72 -8.08
N GLU A 96 -12.14 -6.71 -6.86
CA GLU A 96 -12.51 -5.50 -6.13
C GLU A 96 -11.29 -4.61 -5.89
N PHE A 97 -10.18 -5.20 -5.44
CA PHE A 97 -8.93 -4.50 -5.21
C PHE A 97 -8.37 -3.86 -6.50
N ILE A 98 -8.33 -4.61 -7.60
CA ILE A 98 -7.90 -4.10 -8.92
C ILE A 98 -8.80 -2.93 -9.36
N ALA A 99 -10.13 -3.11 -9.28
CA ALA A 99 -11.08 -2.08 -9.69
C ALA A 99 -10.93 -0.81 -8.84
N LEU A 100 -10.73 -0.98 -7.52
CA LEU A 100 -10.52 0.12 -6.60
C LEU A 100 -9.23 0.89 -6.89
N LYS A 101 -8.09 0.20 -7.05
CA LYS A 101 -6.81 0.84 -7.39
C LYS A 101 -6.88 1.55 -8.75
N LYS A 102 -7.54 0.97 -9.77
CA LYS A 102 -7.77 1.64 -11.07
C LYS A 102 -8.55 2.95 -10.96
N GLN A 103 -9.47 3.07 -10.00
CA GLN A 103 -10.22 4.32 -9.77
C GLN A 103 -9.48 5.33 -8.89
N ILE A 104 -8.65 4.85 -7.96
CA ILE A 104 -7.95 5.68 -6.98
C ILE A 104 -6.65 6.25 -7.53
N LEU A 105 -5.83 5.43 -8.19
CA LEU A 105 -4.49 5.81 -8.63
C LEU A 105 -4.47 7.03 -9.56
N PRO A 106 -5.36 7.19 -10.55
CA PRO A 106 -5.42 8.42 -11.33
C PRO A 106 -5.72 9.68 -10.50
N LYS A 107 -6.50 9.55 -9.42
CA LYS A 107 -6.84 10.66 -8.53
C LYS A 107 -5.67 11.02 -7.60
N ILE A 108 -4.93 10.02 -7.13
CA ILE A 108 -3.67 10.24 -6.42
C ILE A 108 -2.65 10.87 -7.38
N GLY A 109 -2.50 10.35 -8.60
CA GLY A 109 -1.64 10.92 -9.63
C GLY A 109 -1.97 12.38 -9.93
N LEU A 110 -3.27 12.73 -10.02
CA LEU A 110 -3.72 14.11 -10.18
C LEU A 110 -3.28 14.99 -8.99
N GLY A 111 -3.39 14.49 -7.76
CA GLY A 111 -2.86 15.20 -6.58
C GLY A 111 -1.36 15.49 -6.70
N VAL A 112 -0.56 14.50 -7.10
CA VAL A 112 0.89 14.69 -7.27
C VAL A 112 1.20 15.67 -8.41
N PHE A 113 0.47 15.58 -9.52
CA PHE A 113 0.57 16.54 -10.63
C PHE A 113 0.30 17.97 -10.17
N LEU A 114 -0.76 18.18 -9.38
CA LEU A 114 -1.10 19.51 -8.86
C LEU A 114 0.00 20.03 -7.93
N CYS A 115 0.60 19.18 -7.09
CA CYS A 115 1.73 19.58 -6.25
C CYS A 115 2.93 20.05 -7.08
N ILE A 116 3.32 19.29 -8.10
CA ILE A 116 4.49 19.61 -8.95
C ILE A 116 4.25 20.87 -9.77
N THR A 117 3.04 21.07 -10.28
CA THR A 117 2.69 22.20 -11.13
C THR A 117 2.23 23.44 -10.35
N SER A 118 1.94 23.30 -9.05
CA SER A 118 1.52 24.41 -8.18
C SER A 118 2.45 25.63 -8.19
N PRO A 119 3.80 25.51 -8.22
CA PRO A 119 4.69 26.67 -8.18
C PRO A 119 4.81 27.36 -9.54
N VAL A 120 4.30 26.76 -10.63
CA VAL A 120 4.50 27.26 -12.00
C VAL A 120 4.00 28.69 -12.14
N VAL A 121 2.81 29.00 -11.60
CA VAL A 121 2.25 30.36 -11.66
C VAL A 121 3.11 31.35 -10.87
N LEU A 122 3.59 30.97 -9.70
CA LEU A 122 4.44 31.82 -8.87
C LEU A 122 5.77 32.12 -9.59
N ILE A 123 6.44 31.10 -10.13
CA ILE A 123 7.72 31.23 -10.84
C ILE A 123 7.53 32.07 -12.11
N PHE A 124 6.46 31.82 -12.86
CA PHE A 124 6.16 32.56 -14.09
C PHE A 124 5.89 34.04 -13.82
N LEU A 125 5.05 34.36 -12.82
CA LEU A 125 4.74 35.75 -12.46
C LEU A 125 5.97 36.49 -11.93
N ALA A 126 6.83 35.83 -11.15
CA ALA A 126 8.10 36.41 -10.70
C ALA A 126 9.00 36.75 -11.91
N GLY A 127 9.19 35.81 -12.84
CA GLY A 127 9.97 36.08 -14.05
C GLY A 127 9.36 37.17 -14.95
N LEU A 128 8.04 37.24 -15.04
CA LEU A 128 7.33 38.26 -15.82
C LEU A 128 7.51 39.66 -15.21
N GLN A 129 7.47 39.78 -13.87
CA GLN A 129 7.72 41.05 -13.20
C GLN A 129 9.18 41.49 -13.33
N ASP A 130 10.14 40.58 -13.17
CA ASP A 130 11.58 40.85 -13.40
C ASP A 130 11.89 41.34 -14.82
N SER A 131 11.10 40.92 -15.81
CA SER A 131 11.26 41.33 -17.21
C SER A 131 10.77 42.74 -17.50
N GLY A 132 10.03 43.37 -16.58
CA GLY A 132 9.45 44.71 -16.77
C GLY A 132 8.29 44.76 -17.78
N LEU A 133 7.79 43.61 -18.27
CA LEU A 133 6.69 43.56 -19.25
C LEU A 133 5.32 43.95 -18.67
N THR A 134 5.16 43.99 -17.34
CA THR A 134 3.87 44.28 -16.69
C THR A 134 4.02 45.35 -15.62
N GLY A 135 2.99 46.17 -15.43
CA GLY A 135 2.91 47.18 -14.36
C GLY A 135 2.40 46.62 -13.03
N ILE A 136 2.43 45.30 -12.84
CA ILE A 136 1.95 44.65 -11.61
C ILE A 136 3.05 44.76 -10.54
N SER A 137 2.66 45.10 -9.31
CA SER A 137 3.63 45.17 -8.21
C SER A 137 4.16 43.77 -7.84
N GLU A 138 5.42 43.71 -7.42
CA GLU A 138 6.08 42.47 -6.96
C GLU A 138 5.23 41.74 -5.91
N ASN A 139 4.74 42.49 -4.91
CA ASN A 139 3.89 41.95 -3.84
C ASN A 139 2.59 41.32 -4.38
N ALA A 140 1.98 41.90 -5.42
CA ALA A 140 0.78 41.34 -6.02
C ALA A 140 1.07 40.04 -6.77
N CYS A 141 2.17 39.97 -7.54
CA CYS A 141 2.60 38.75 -8.21
C CYS A 141 2.85 37.60 -7.22
N VAL A 142 3.59 37.89 -6.14
CA VAL A 142 3.86 36.91 -5.07
C VAL A 142 2.56 36.46 -4.41
N ALA A 143 1.67 37.38 -4.06
CA ALA A 143 0.39 37.06 -3.42
C ALA A 143 -0.49 36.17 -4.30
N ILE A 144 -0.63 36.49 -5.59
CA ILE A 144 -1.42 35.70 -6.55
C ILE A 144 -0.82 34.30 -6.71
N GLY A 145 0.51 34.22 -6.88
CA GLY A 145 1.21 32.94 -7.03
C GLY A 145 1.09 32.05 -5.79
N LEU A 146 1.19 32.62 -4.59
CA LEU A 146 1.03 31.89 -3.33
C LEU A 146 -0.41 31.41 -3.14
N LEU A 147 -1.42 32.25 -3.42
CA LEU A 147 -2.83 31.84 -3.35
C LEU A 147 -3.11 30.66 -4.29
N TRP A 148 -2.62 30.73 -5.53
CA TRP A 148 -2.73 29.64 -6.50
C TRP A 148 -2.09 28.34 -6.00
N LEU A 149 -0.87 28.46 -5.47
CA LEU A 149 -0.11 27.34 -4.92
C LEU A 149 -0.86 26.67 -3.76
N PHE A 150 -1.34 27.45 -2.79
CA PHE A 150 -2.04 26.90 -1.62
C PHE A 150 -3.37 26.25 -1.99
N VAL A 151 -4.12 26.81 -2.94
CA VAL A 151 -5.36 26.18 -3.44
C VAL A 151 -5.06 24.81 -4.06
N HIS A 152 -4.03 24.71 -4.90
CA HIS A 152 -3.65 23.45 -5.53
C HIS A 152 -3.19 22.41 -4.51
N ILE A 153 -2.37 22.81 -3.54
CA ILE A 153 -1.93 21.93 -2.45
C ILE A 153 -3.13 21.46 -1.62
N GLY A 154 -4.07 22.36 -1.29
CA GLY A 154 -5.29 22.00 -0.55
C GLY A 154 -6.12 20.93 -1.28
N ILE A 155 -6.30 21.08 -2.59
CA ILE A 155 -6.99 20.09 -3.43
C ILE A 155 -6.22 18.76 -3.46
N ALA A 156 -4.89 18.80 -3.62
CA ALA A 156 -4.06 17.60 -3.65
C ALA A 156 -4.13 16.81 -2.34
N VAL A 157 -3.98 17.50 -1.20
CA VAL A 157 -4.08 16.89 0.14
C VAL A 157 -5.47 16.29 0.36
N PHE A 158 -6.54 16.99 -0.05
CA PHE A 158 -7.89 16.45 0.02
C PHE A 158 -8.06 15.15 -0.80
N LEU A 159 -7.49 15.09 -2.00
CA LEU A 159 -7.48 13.87 -2.82
C LEU A 159 -6.70 12.73 -2.14
N PHE A 160 -5.52 13.01 -1.59
CA PHE A 160 -4.72 12.00 -0.90
C PHE A 160 -5.43 11.42 0.32
N ILE A 161 -6.02 12.26 1.17
CA ILE A 161 -6.70 11.80 2.38
C ILE A 161 -7.97 11.00 2.02
N THR A 162 -8.83 11.56 1.16
CA THR A 162 -10.14 10.94 0.88
C THR A 162 -10.02 9.65 0.07
N LYS A 163 -9.01 9.53 -0.79
CA LYS A 163 -8.79 8.33 -1.62
C LYS A 163 -7.82 7.35 -0.94
N GLY A 164 -6.78 7.83 -0.27
CA GLY A 164 -5.80 7.00 0.42
C GLY A 164 -6.42 6.13 1.52
N ARG A 165 -7.33 6.69 2.33
CA ARG A 165 -8.00 5.94 3.40
C ARG A 165 -8.76 4.70 2.90
N LYS A 166 -9.28 4.72 1.68
CA LYS A 166 -9.98 3.55 1.09
C LYS A 166 -9.04 2.37 0.81
N LEU A 167 -7.74 2.62 0.70
CA LEU A 167 -6.74 1.58 0.46
C LEU A 167 -6.32 0.85 1.75
N GLU A 168 -6.64 1.39 2.94
CA GLU A 168 -6.27 0.76 4.22
C GLU A 168 -6.84 -0.65 4.38
N LYS A 169 -8.08 -0.88 3.92
CA LYS A 169 -8.71 -2.22 3.90
C LYS A 169 -7.85 -3.26 3.15
N TYR A 170 -7.06 -2.82 2.17
CA TYR A 170 -6.27 -3.66 1.28
C TYR A 170 -4.77 -3.60 1.56
N LYS A 171 -4.35 -3.01 2.70
CA LYS A 171 -2.94 -2.89 3.06
C LYS A 171 -2.24 -4.25 3.21
N PHE A 172 -3.00 -5.30 3.56
CA PHE A 172 -2.50 -6.66 3.66
C PHE A 172 -1.87 -7.19 2.35
N PHE A 173 -2.29 -6.71 1.17
CA PHE A 173 -1.64 -7.08 -0.09
C PHE A 173 -0.18 -6.64 -0.15
N GLU A 174 0.19 -5.58 0.58
CA GLU A 174 1.55 -5.02 0.63
C GLU A 174 2.37 -5.61 1.78
N THR A 175 1.75 -5.89 2.94
CA THR A 175 2.46 -6.25 4.17
C THR A 175 2.40 -7.72 4.55
N ASP A 176 1.31 -8.41 4.18
CA ASP A 176 1.01 -9.72 4.75
C ASP A 176 1.33 -10.83 3.73
N ASP A 177 1.67 -12.01 4.25
CA ASP A 177 1.74 -13.23 3.46
C ASP A 177 0.31 -13.76 3.24
N PHE A 178 -0.02 -14.10 2.00
CA PHE A 178 -1.34 -14.63 1.63
C PHE A 178 -1.22 -15.68 0.51
N GLU A 179 -2.27 -16.48 0.34
CA GLU A 179 -2.44 -17.43 -0.76
C GLU A 179 -3.57 -16.97 -1.68
N THR A 180 -3.44 -17.27 -2.96
CA THR A 180 -4.46 -16.97 -3.96
C THR A 180 -5.33 -18.22 -4.17
N GLU A 181 -6.65 -18.02 -4.28
CA GLU A 181 -7.55 -19.11 -4.64
C GLU A 181 -7.35 -19.58 -6.08
N TYR A 182 -7.82 -20.79 -6.37
CA TYR A 182 -7.72 -21.36 -7.71
C TYR A 182 -8.33 -20.43 -8.76
N GLY A 183 -7.58 -20.13 -9.82
CA GLY A 183 -8.01 -19.24 -10.91
C GLY A 183 -7.63 -17.77 -10.76
N VAL A 184 -7.32 -17.28 -9.54
CA VAL A 184 -6.91 -15.89 -9.30
C VAL A 184 -5.62 -15.55 -10.04
N ASP A 185 -4.60 -16.40 -9.92
CA ASP A 185 -3.33 -16.23 -10.61
C ASP A 185 -3.49 -16.15 -12.13
N GLY A 186 -4.37 -16.98 -12.69
CA GLY A 186 -4.65 -16.99 -14.13
C GLY A 186 -5.30 -15.68 -14.58
N MET A 187 -6.37 -15.27 -13.88
CA MET A 187 -7.09 -14.02 -14.16
C MET A 187 -6.20 -12.78 -14.03
N VAL A 188 -5.35 -12.73 -13.01
CA VAL A 188 -4.45 -11.59 -12.80
C VAL A 188 -3.30 -11.59 -13.81
N LYS A 189 -2.75 -12.75 -14.17
CA LYS A 189 -1.72 -12.87 -15.23
C LYS A 189 -2.24 -12.42 -16.59
N GLU A 190 -3.47 -12.79 -16.94
CA GLU A 190 -4.12 -12.34 -18.17
C GLU A 190 -4.25 -10.81 -18.18
N LYS A 191 -4.82 -10.22 -17.12
CA LYS A 191 -4.94 -8.75 -16.99
C LYS A 191 -3.60 -8.03 -16.95
N LEU A 192 -2.56 -8.66 -16.41
CA LEU A 192 -1.20 -8.13 -16.40
C LEU A 192 -0.62 -8.09 -17.82
N SER A 193 -0.73 -9.19 -18.57
CA SER A 193 -0.30 -9.29 -19.96
C SER A 193 -0.99 -8.23 -20.84
N ASP A 194 -2.31 -8.06 -20.69
CA ASP A 194 -3.06 -7.04 -21.43
C ASP A 194 -2.59 -5.61 -21.13
N HIS A 195 -2.19 -5.35 -19.87
CA HIS A 195 -1.78 -4.03 -19.41
C HIS A 195 -0.29 -3.75 -19.62
N GLU A 196 0.54 -4.77 -19.86
CA GLU A 196 2.00 -4.64 -19.96
C GLU A 196 2.42 -3.69 -21.07
N SER A 197 1.78 -3.76 -22.24
CA SER A 197 2.07 -2.88 -23.37
C SER A 197 1.78 -1.40 -23.05
N ILE A 198 0.68 -1.14 -22.35
CA ILE A 198 0.28 0.20 -21.91
C ILE A 198 1.25 0.71 -20.86
N ASN A 199 1.62 -0.13 -19.90
CA ASN A 199 2.60 0.20 -18.86
C ASN A 199 3.96 0.56 -19.45
N THR A 200 4.48 -0.25 -20.37
CA THR A 200 5.78 -0.01 -21.03
C THR A 200 5.76 1.28 -21.85
N ARG A 201 4.67 1.55 -22.58
CA ARG A 201 4.53 2.83 -23.31
C ARG A 201 4.47 4.03 -22.38
N ALA A 202 3.72 3.94 -21.28
CA ALA A 202 3.61 5.02 -20.31
C ALA A 202 4.95 5.29 -19.60
N LEU A 203 5.66 4.24 -19.21
CA LEU A 203 6.99 4.32 -18.61
C LEU A 203 7.99 5.00 -19.55
N THR A 204 8.11 4.52 -20.79
CA THR A 204 9.01 5.09 -21.79
C THR A 204 8.67 6.54 -22.11
N THR A 205 7.39 6.84 -22.33
CA THR A 205 6.94 8.22 -22.62
C THR A 205 7.25 9.15 -21.45
N GLY A 206 6.95 8.75 -20.20
CA GLY A 206 7.22 9.57 -19.02
C GLY A 206 8.70 9.84 -18.81
N VAL A 207 9.55 8.81 -18.94
CA VAL A 207 11.01 8.97 -18.81
C VAL A 207 11.56 9.91 -19.89
N LEU A 208 11.12 9.74 -21.15
CA LEU A 208 11.52 10.63 -22.24
C LEU A 208 11.07 12.08 -22.00
N MET A 209 9.85 12.30 -21.49
CA MET A 209 9.37 13.65 -21.14
C MET A 209 10.24 14.32 -20.06
N CYS A 210 10.66 13.57 -19.03
CA CYS A 210 11.53 14.11 -17.97
C CYS A 210 12.93 14.44 -18.49
N VAL A 211 13.54 13.52 -19.25
CA VAL A 211 14.92 13.69 -19.75
C VAL A 211 14.99 14.77 -20.83
N LEU A 212 14.11 14.68 -21.83
CA LEU A 212 14.10 15.65 -22.94
C LEU A 212 13.53 17.00 -22.52
N GLY A 213 12.67 17.05 -21.50
CA GLY A 213 12.15 18.31 -20.95
C GLY A 213 13.25 19.23 -20.40
N ALA A 214 14.37 18.68 -19.95
CA ALA A 214 15.51 19.46 -19.44
C ALA A 214 16.36 20.06 -20.58
N VAL A 215 16.31 19.49 -21.78
CA VAL A 215 17.18 19.90 -22.90
C VAL A 215 16.95 21.36 -23.32
N PRO A 216 15.70 21.85 -23.54
CA PRO A 216 15.46 23.25 -23.86
C PRO A 216 15.97 24.22 -22.80
N LEU A 217 15.87 23.86 -21.51
CA LEU A 217 16.36 24.68 -20.41
C LEU A 217 17.89 24.85 -20.47
N VAL A 218 18.62 23.76 -20.72
CA VAL A 218 20.08 23.80 -20.86
C VAL A 218 20.49 24.62 -22.10
N ILE A 219 19.82 24.39 -23.24
CA ILE A 219 20.12 25.12 -24.49
C ILE A 219 19.92 26.62 -24.31
N THR A 220 18.78 27.03 -23.75
CA THR A 220 18.49 28.47 -23.54
C THR A 220 19.46 29.13 -22.56
N SER A 221 19.92 28.40 -21.54
CA SER A 221 20.95 28.88 -20.60
C SER A 221 22.32 29.05 -21.27
N VAL A 222 22.73 28.13 -22.13
CA VAL A 222 24.06 28.17 -22.79
C VAL A 222 24.10 29.23 -23.89
N LEU A 223 23.01 29.38 -24.65
CA LEU A 223 22.91 30.37 -25.73
C LEU A 223 22.68 31.80 -25.22
N GLY A 224 22.57 32.02 -23.91
CA GLY A 224 22.46 33.35 -23.32
C GLY A 224 21.13 34.05 -23.59
N PHE A 225 20.02 33.30 -23.67
CA PHE A 225 18.68 33.90 -23.79
C PHE A 225 18.32 34.73 -22.56
N SER A 226 17.29 35.58 -22.69
CA SER A 226 16.85 36.43 -21.57
C SER A 226 16.40 35.60 -20.37
N LYS A 227 16.57 36.17 -19.16
CA LYS A 227 16.16 35.52 -17.90
C LYS A 227 14.70 35.06 -17.93
N PHE A 228 13.81 35.84 -18.55
CA PHE A 228 12.40 35.49 -18.71
C PHE A 228 12.20 34.21 -19.55
N VAL A 229 12.94 34.04 -20.64
CA VAL A 229 12.87 32.83 -21.47
C VAL A 229 13.31 31.60 -20.67
N ILE A 230 14.38 31.72 -19.88
CA ILE A 230 14.85 30.65 -19.00
C ILE A 230 13.75 30.27 -17.99
N VAL A 231 13.10 31.25 -17.38
CA VAL A 231 11.96 31.03 -16.47
C VAL A 231 10.81 30.28 -17.16
N CYS A 232 10.46 30.65 -18.39
CA CYS A 232 9.45 29.93 -19.18
C CYS A 232 9.85 28.48 -19.44
N MET A 233 11.13 28.20 -19.70
CA MET A 233 11.63 26.83 -19.87
C MET A 233 11.58 26.01 -18.58
N VAL A 234 11.83 26.63 -17.42
CA VAL A 234 11.64 25.97 -16.11
C VAL A 234 10.16 25.62 -15.90
N CYS A 235 9.25 26.53 -16.23
CA CYS A 235 7.80 26.28 -16.14
C CYS A 235 7.36 25.12 -17.04
N LEU A 236 7.86 25.08 -18.28
CA LEU A 236 7.61 23.98 -19.21
C LEU A 236 8.12 22.64 -18.67
N LEU A 237 9.35 22.64 -18.12
CA LEU A 237 9.94 21.44 -17.50
C LEU A 237 9.05 20.91 -16.37
N LEU A 238 8.58 21.78 -15.46
CA LEU A 238 7.70 21.37 -14.35
C LEU A 238 6.37 20.78 -14.85
N LEU A 239 5.78 21.33 -15.92
CA LEU A 239 4.55 20.78 -16.53
C LEU A 239 4.78 19.40 -17.16
N LEU A 240 5.91 19.22 -17.85
CA LEU A 240 6.29 17.93 -18.44
C LEU A 240 6.56 16.89 -17.36
N VAL A 241 7.33 17.23 -16.32
CA VAL A 241 7.62 16.36 -15.18
C VAL A 241 6.34 16.02 -14.43
N GLY A 242 5.46 16.98 -14.19
CA GLY A 242 4.15 16.75 -13.59
C GLY A 242 3.36 15.71 -14.38
N THR A 243 3.28 15.88 -15.70
CA THR A 243 2.56 14.95 -16.60
C THR A 243 3.17 13.55 -16.60
N ALA A 244 4.50 13.45 -16.62
CA ALA A 244 5.21 12.18 -16.52
C ALA A 244 4.91 11.45 -15.20
N VAL A 245 4.94 12.17 -14.08
CA VAL A 245 4.62 11.59 -12.76
C VAL A 245 3.16 11.18 -12.67
N TYR A 246 2.24 11.94 -13.28
CA TYR A 246 0.84 11.51 -13.39
C TYR A 246 0.72 10.15 -14.11
N LEU A 247 1.44 9.96 -15.23
CA LEU A 247 1.46 8.70 -15.95
C LEU A 247 2.05 7.56 -15.11
N PHE A 248 3.15 7.80 -14.40
CA PHE A 248 3.75 6.79 -13.51
C PHE A 248 2.79 6.34 -12.42
N VAL A 249 2.11 7.28 -11.75
CA VAL A 249 1.18 6.93 -10.67
C VAL A 249 -0.07 6.25 -11.23
N SER A 250 -0.66 6.78 -12.30
CA SER A 250 -1.94 6.31 -12.83
C SER A 250 -1.85 5.00 -13.60
N VAL A 251 -0.76 4.77 -14.35
CA VAL A 251 -0.58 3.58 -15.19
C VAL A 251 0.34 2.56 -14.53
N CYS A 252 1.54 2.97 -14.12
CA CYS A 252 2.51 2.04 -13.51
C CYS A 252 2.07 1.60 -12.11
N GLY A 253 1.36 2.45 -11.37
CA GLY A 253 0.73 2.04 -10.10
C GLY A 253 -0.28 0.91 -10.28
N VAL A 254 -1.05 0.90 -11.38
CA VAL A 254 -2.01 -0.18 -11.67
C VAL A 254 -1.26 -1.45 -12.02
N ASN A 255 -0.17 -1.35 -12.78
CA ASN A 255 0.71 -2.49 -13.04
C ASN A 255 1.27 -3.10 -11.74
N GLY A 256 1.69 -2.25 -10.80
CA GLY A 256 2.11 -2.67 -9.46
C GLY A 256 1.01 -3.42 -8.68
N THR A 257 -0.26 -3.08 -8.90
CA THR A 257 -1.39 -3.77 -8.25
C THR A 257 -1.49 -5.22 -8.67
N TYR A 258 -1.29 -5.53 -9.96
CA TYR A 258 -1.28 -6.92 -10.43
C TYR A 258 -0.10 -7.71 -9.84
N LYS A 259 1.09 -7.08 -9.81
CA LYS A 259 2.30 -7.67 -9.23
C LYS A 259 2.17 -7.92 -7.73
N MET A 260 1.47 -7.05 -7.00
CA MET A 260 1.14 -7.24 -5.58
C MET A 260 0.33 -8.52 -5.35
N ILE A 261 -0.73 -8.74 -6.15
CA ILE A 261 -1.59 -9.93 -6.01
C ILE A 261 -0.82 -11.20 -6.38
N LEU A 262 -0.03 -11.16 -7.45
CA LEU A 262 0.80 -12.28 -7.90
C LEU A 262 2.05 -12.52 -7.04
N GLN A 263 2.37 -11.61 -6.11
CA GLN A 263 3.56 -11.67 -5.25
C GLN A 263 4.87 -11.84 -6.04
N ILE A 264 5.03 -11.08 -7.14
CA ILE A 264 6.23 -11.09 -7.99
C ILE A 264 7.03 -9.78 -7.86
N ASP A 265 8.28 -9.79 -8.33
CA ASP A 265 9.25 -8.68 -8.24
C ASP A 265 9.45 -8.21 -6.78
N ASP A 266 9.20 -6.93 -6.50
CA ASP A 266 9.36 -6.33 -5.17
C ASP A 266 8.30 -6.83 -4.16
N TYR A 267 7.26 -7.54 -4.61
CA TYR A 267 6.14 -8.00 -3.79
C TYR A 267 6.23 -9.47 -3.38
N THR A 268 7.35 -10.14 -3.64
CA THR A 268 7.59 -11.50 -3.14
C THR A 268 7.51 -11.53 -1.62
N ARG A 269 7.09 -12.67 -1.05
CA ARG A 269 6.99 -12.87 0.41
C ARG A 269 8.31 -12.53 1.13
N GLU A 270 9.42 -12.90 0.50
CA GLU A 270 10.77 -12.62 1.01
C GLU A 270 11.06 -11.10 1.05
N ASN A 271 10.79 -10.38 -0.04
CA ASN A 271 11.00 -8.94 -0.13
C ASN A 271 10.09 -8.16 0.83
N LYS A 272 8.83 -8.61 1.02
CA LYS A 272 7.92 -8.09 2.03
C LYS A 272 8.51 -8.23 3.44
N LYS A 273 8.95 -9.43 3.84
CA LYS A 273 9.58 -9.66 5.15
C LYS A 273 10.83 -8.81 5.35
N LYS A 274 11.70 -8.71 4.33
CA LYS A 274 12.91 -7.87 4.36
C LYS A 274 12.53 -6.39 4.55
N SER A 275 11.58 -5.88 3.77
CA SER A 275 11.13 -4.48 3.86
C SER A 275 10.55 -4.12 5.23
N ILE A 276 9.77 -5.01 5.86
CA ILE A 276 9.22 -4.80 7.21
C ILE A 276 10.34 -4.75 8.25
N LYS A 277 11.32 -5.67 8.17
CA LYS A 277 12.48 -5.67 9.09
C LYS A 277 13.33 -4.40 8.94
N LEU A 278 13.40 -3.82 7.74
CA LEU A 278 14.19 -2.61 7.43
C LEU A 278 13.43 -1.29 7.61
N GLU A 279 12.12 -1.33 7.83
CA GLU A 279 11.30 -0.14 8.00
C GLU A 279 11.79 0.76 9.16
N PRO A 280 12.13 0.22 10.36
CA PRO A 280 12.63 1.04 11.46
C PRO A 280 13.97 1.71 11.13
N LEU A 281 14.89 0.99 10.49
CA LEU A 281 16.18 1.51 10.05
C LEU A 281 15.98 2.69 9.09
N THR A 282 15.10 2.50 8.11
CA THR A 282 14.75 3.54 7.12
C THR A 282 14.21 4.80 7.80
N ARG A 283 13.28 4.61 8.75
CA ARG A 283 12.65 5.71 9.48
C ARG A 283 13.67 6.50 10.30
N VAL A 284 14.52 5.81 11.06
CA VAL A 284 15.56 6.43 11.90
C VAL A 284 16.59 7.15 11.04
N TYR A 285 17.03 6.54 9.95
CA TYR A 285 18.00 7.13 9.04
C TYR A 285 17.54 8.50 8.53
N TRP A 286 16.34 8.59 7.95
CA TRP A 286 15.85 9.85 7.39
C TRP A 286 15.59 10.92 8.45
N MET A 287 15.11 10.53 9.64
CA MET A 287 14.99 11.47 10.76
C MET A 287 16.34 12.04 11.19
N LEU A 288 17.38 11.20 11.26
CA LEU A 288 18.75 11.65 11.58
C LEU A 288 19.30 12.60 10.51
N ILE A 289 19.10 12.29 9.23
CA ILE A 289 19.54 13.17 8.13
C ILE A 289 18.85 14.53 8.20
N VAL A 290 17.55 14.59 8.52
CA VAL A 290 16.84 15.86 8.73
C VAL A 290 17.45 16.66 9.89
N VAL A 291 17.72 16.00 11.02
CA VAL A 291 18.37 16.66 12.17
C VAL A 291 19.75 17.20 11.79
N ILE A 292 20.56 16.41 11.09
CA ILE A 292 21.90 16.81 10.62
C ILE A 292 21.80 17.98 9.65
N PHE A 293 20.90 17.89 8.67
CA PHE A 293 20.67 18.94 7.69
C PHE A 293 20.30 20.26 8.36
N LEU A 294 19.35 20.23 9.30
CA LEU A 294 18.92 21.43 10.02
C LEU A 294 20.04 21.97 10.92
N ALA A 295 20.71 21.13 11.71
CA ALA A 295 21.79 21.55 12.58
C ALA A 295 22.93 22.21 11.79
N VAL A 296 23.40 21.58 10.71
CA VAL A 296 24.46 22.13 9.86
C VAL A 296 23.99 23.41 9.15
N SER A 297 22.76 23.44 8.63
CA SER A 297 22.25 24.63 7.93
C SER A 297 22.10 25.85 8.85
N PHE A 298 21.58 25.66 10.06
CA PHE A 298 21.44 26.75 11.03
C PHE A 298 22.78 27.20 11.62
N LEU A 299 23.70 26.28 11.89
CA LEU A 299 25.04 26.62 12.42
C LEU A 299 25.89 27.34 11.38
N THR A 300 25.81 26.95 10.11
CA THR A 300 26.65 27.54 9.06
C THR A 300 25.99 28.72 8.36
N GLN A 301 24.65 28.82 8.38
CA GLN A 301 23.86 29.76 7.57
C GLN A 301 24.13 29.65 6.04
N ARG A 302 24.73 28.54 5.59
CA ARG A 302 25.11 28.30 4.18
C ARG A 302 24.12 27.38 3.46
N TRP A 303 22.89 27.83 3.37
CA TRP A 303 21.80 27.13 2.68
C TRP A 303 22.11 26.87 1.18
N ASP A 304 23.05 27.62 0.60
CA ASP A 304 23.57 27.43 -0.76
C ASP A 304 24.32 26.10 -0.96
N ARG A 305 24.88 25.52 0.11
CA ARG A 305 25.69 24.27 0.04
C ARG A 305 25.10 23.11 0.82
N THR A 306 24.29 23.37 1.84
CA THR A 306 23.78 22.30 2.72
C THR A 306 22.85 21.32 2.01
N TRP A 307 22.30 21.68 0.83
CA TRP A 307 21.51 20.76 0.00
C TRP A 307 22.30 19.51 -0.42
N ILE A 308 23.63 19.57 -0.49
CA ILE A 308 24.51 18.43 -0.81
C ILE A 308 24.29 17.27 0.17
N ILE A 309 23.89 17.56 1.42
CA ILE A 309 23.59 16.55 2.43
C ILE A 309 22.52 15.59 1.92
N TRP A 310 21.49 16.08 1.22
CA TRP A 310 20.42 15.22 0.67
C TRP A 310 20.92 14.28 -0.42
N ALA A 311 21.75 14.79 -1.34
CA ALA A 311 22.33 13.98 -2.42
C ALA A 311 23.24 12.88 -1.87
N VAL A 312 24.15 13.23 -0.96
CA VAL A 312 25.06 12.27 -0.31
C VAL A 312 24.28 11.25 0.52
N SER A 313 23.27 11.69 1.26
CA SER A 313 22.43 10.81 2.07
C SER A 313 21.63 9.84 1.23
N GLY A 314 21.18 10.21 0.04
CA GLY A 314 20.49 9.28 -0.87
C GLY A 314 21.40 8.12 -1.30
N VAL A 315 22.64 8.42 -1.68
CA VAL A 315 23.64 7.40 -2.07
C VAL A 315 24.03 6.53 -0.86
N LEU A 316 24.30 7.17 0.29
CA LEU A 316 24.66 6.47 1.51
C LEU A 316 23.53 5.55 1.99
N TYR A 317 22.27 5.97 1.86
CA TYR A 317 21.12 5.16 2.22
C TYR A 317 21.05 3.87 1.40
N ALA A 318 21.27 3.96 0.08
CA ALA A 318 21.30 2.78 -0.79
C ALA A 318 22.37 1.78 -0.34
N LEU A 319 23.57 2.27 0.00
CA LEU A 319 24.66 1.44 0.51
C LEU A 319 24.29 0.78 1.85
N ILE A 320 23.78 1.56 2.81
CA ILE A 320 23.36 1.05 4.12
C ILE A 320 22.27 -0.01 3.97
N ARG A 321 21.32 0.21 3.06
CA ARG A 321 20.21 -0.71 2.82
C ARG A 321 20.70 -2.04 2.26
N VAL A 322 21.58 -2.04 1.25
CA VAL A 322 22.16 -3.26 0.69
C VAL A 322 22.93 -4.06 1.76
N ILE A 323 23.70 -3.35 2.59
CA ILE A 323 24.41 -3.97 3.71
C ILE A 323 23.43 -4.58 4.70
N ALA A 324 22.41 -3.83 5.12
CA ALA A 324 21.41 -4.31 6.07
C ALA A 324 20.61 -5.51 5.53
N GLU A 325 20.28 -5.51 4.23
CA GLU A 325 19.63 -6.64 3.54
C GLU A 325 20.49 -7.90 3.60
N SER A 326 21.82 -7.78 3.47
CA SER A 326 22.74 -8.92 3.56
C SER A 326 22.81 -9.57 4.96
N PHE A 327 22.41 -8.84 6.01
CA PHE A 327 22.37 -9.35 7.39
C PHE A 327 21.04 -10.01 7.77
N ILE A 328 19.99 -9.82 6.96
CA ILE A 328 18.70 -10.48 7.19
C ILE A 328 18.81 -11.91 6.63
N LYS A 329 19.10 -12.86 7.52
CA LYS A 329 19.08 -14.29 7.18
C LYS A 329 17.69 -14.71 6.69
N GLU A 330 17.71 -15.55 5.66
CA GLU A 330 16.57 -16.35 5.22
C GLU A 330 16.31 -17.40 6.30
N ASP A 331 15.40 -17.08 7.24
CA ASP A 331 14.86 -18.03 8.22
C ASP A 331 13.65 -18.75 7.63
#